data_AF-A0A7M7JT74-F1
#
_entry.id   AF-A0A7M7JT74-F1
#
_cell.length_a   1.000
_cell.length_b   1.000
_cell.length_c   1.000
_cell.angle_alpha   90.00
_cell.angle_beta   90.00
_cell.angle_gamma   90.00
#
_symmetry.space_group_name_H-M   'P 1'
#
loop_
_entity.id
_entity.type
_entity.pdbx_description
1 polymer ?
#
loop_
_entity_poly.entity_id
_entity_poly.type
_entity_poly.pdbx_seq_one_letter_code
_entity_poly.pdbx_strand_id
1 'polypeptide(L)'
;MASSEQVPAVLARSEIARRRFEQKLEQNEVYAQGRRKFHARECEVTRRKPFQPVLFHNFTTPDHVVLHSTARAEERRKFDELLDEKNREKIKVAEKERIRREEAEKEALKTYRQRLEFKARPLPGTFAKQKNN
;
A
#
# COMPACT_ATOMS: atom_id res chain seq x y z
N MET A 1 1.24 94.76 81.18
CA MET A 1 -0.21 94.85 80.86
C MET A 1 -0.30 95.33 79.41
N ALA A 2 -0.82 94.64 78.40
CA ALA A 2 -1.66 93.44 78.32
C ALA A 2 -1.31 92.72 77.00
N SER A 3 -1.15 91.40 77.02
CA SER A 3 -0.85 90.57 75.84
C SER A 3 -2.03 89.64 75.56
N SER A 4 -2.84 89.97 74.56
CA SER A 4 -3.96 89.14 74.14
C SER A 4 -4.02 89.08 72.62
N GLU A 5 -3.18 88.22 72.04
CA GLU A 5 -3.34 87.77 70.65
C GLU A 5 -4.52 86.79 70.58
N GLN A 6 -5.75 87.32 70.63
CA GLN A 6 -6.94 86.54 70.31
C GLN A 6 -7.10 86.55 68.79
N VAL A 7 -6.59 85.49 68.14
CA VAL A 7 -6.83 85.25 66.72
C VAL A 7 -8.35 85.14 66.50
N PRO A 8 -8.94 85.92 65.57
CA PRO A 8 -10.35 85.85 65.25
C PRO A 8 -10.80 84.41 64.98
N ALA A 9 -11.92 83.99 65.59
CA ALA A 9 -12.42 82.61 65.51
C ALA A 9 -12.61 82.06 64.08
N VAL A 10 -12.76 82.94 63.09
CA VAL A 10 -12.86 82.60 61.66
C VAL A 10 -11.51 82.15 61.09
N LEU A 11 -10.40 82.78 61.48
CA LEU A 11 -9.04 82.40 61.07
C LEU A 11 -8.61 81.10 61.77
N ALA A 12 -8.99 80.89 63.02
CA ALA A 12 -8.76 79.62 63.71
C ALA A 12 -9.46 78.44 63.01
N ARG A 13 -10.68 78.65 62.49
CA ARG A 13 -11.41 77.61 61.74
C ARG A 13 -10.78 77.30 60.38
N SER A 14 -10.26 78.29 59.67
CA SER A 14 -9.58 78.09 58.39
C SER A 14 -8.24 77.37 58.56
N GLU A 15 -7.49 77.68 59.61
CA GLU A 15 -6.26 76.98 59.96
C GLU A 15 -6.51 75.51 60.33
N ILE A 16 -7.57 75.23 61.10
CA ILE A 16 -7.97 73.85 61.42
C ILE A 16 -8.38 73.08 60.16
N ALA A 17 -9.13 73.71 59.24
CA ALA A 17 -9.52 73.09 57.98
C ALA A 17 -8.31 72.77 57.10
N ARG A 18 -7.34 73.70 57.03
CA ARG A 18 -6.10 73.54 56.27
C ARG A 18 -5.24 72.40 56.84
N ARG A 19 -5.06 72.34 58.17
CA ARG A 19 -4.33 71.23 58.83
C ARG A 19 -4.99 69.87 58.58
N ARG A 20 -6.32 69.80 58.62
CA ARG A 20 -7.05 68.56 58.32
C ARG A 20 -6.90 68.13 56.87
N PHE A 21 -6.82 69.08 55.95
CA PHE A 21 -6.60 68.80 54.53
C PHE A 21 -5.18 68.30 54.28
N GLU A 22 -4.17 68.94 54.88
CA GLU A 22 -2.76 68.53 54.82
C GLU A 22 -2.58 67.11 55.41
N GLN A 23 -3.18 66.82 56.57
CA GLN A 23 -3.17 65.47 57.15
C GLN A 23 -3.83 64.41 56.27
N LYS A 24 -4.91 64.74 55.55
CA LYS A 24 -5.56 63.81 54.61
C LYS A 24 -4.68 63.54 53.38
N LEU A 25 -3.95 64.54 52.90
CA LEU A 25 -3.01 64.37 51.79
C LEU A 25 -1.86 63.45 52.20
N GLU A 26 -1.25 63.68 53.35
CA GLU A 26 -0.17 62.83 53.87
C GLU A 26 -0.64 61.39 54.08
N GLN A 27 -1.84 61.17 54.65
CA GLN A 27 -2.41 59.83 54.77
C GLN A 27 -2.62 59.14 53.43
N ASN A 28 -3.08 59.88 52.40
CA ASN A 28 -3.25 59.33 51.06
C ASN A 28 -1.91 58.99 50.40
N GLU A 29 -0.87 59.78 50.59
CA GLU A 29 0.47 59.50 50.06
C GLU A 29 1.09 58.26 50.72
N VAL A 30 1.00 58.13 52.04
CA VAL A 30 1.46 56.94 52.77
C VAL A 30 0.69 55.70 52.32
N TYR A 31 -0.63 55.82 52.14
CA TYR A 31 -1.46 54.72 51.65
C TYR A 31 -1.15 54.33 50.21
N ALA A 32 -0.85 55.31 49.35
CA ALA A 32 -0.43 55.07 47.97
C ALA A 32 0.95 54.42 47.88
N GLN A 33 1.91 54.83 48.73
CA GLN A 33 3.24 54.22 48.82
C GLN A 33 3.20 52.80 49.41
N GLY A 34 2.27 52.54 50.36
CA GLY A 34 2.05 51.22 50.95
C GLY A 34 1.30 50.22 50.07
N ARG A 35 0.62 50.69 49.00
CA ARG A 35 0.00 49.82 48.01
C ARG A 35 1.06 49.20 47.11
N ARG A 36 1.59 48.05 47.55
CA ARG A 36 2.36 47.16 46.67
C ARG A 36 1.48 46.85 45.45
N LYS A 37 1.91 47.28 44.26
CA LYS A 37 1.22 46.96 43.01
C LYS A 37 1.20 45.45 42.87
N PHE A 38 0.01 44.86 42.88
CA PHE A 38 -0.14 43.44 42.63
C PHE A 38 0.34 43.16 41.21
N HIS A 39 1.43 42.40 41.09
CA HIS A 39 1.91 41.89 39.82
C HIS A 39 1.65 40.39 39.81
N ALA A 40 0.72 39.96 38.95
CA ALA A 40 0.50 38.55 38.71
C ALA A 40 1.78 37.95 38.11
N ARG A 41 2.28 36.88 38.71
CA ARG A 41 3.37 36.11 38.11
C ARG A 41 2.85 35.42 36.85
N GLU A 42 3.66 35.40 35.81
CA GLU A 42 3.32 34.66 34.60
C GLU A 42 3.20 33.16 34.91
N CYS A 43 2.13 32.53 34.43
CA CYS A 43 1.87 31.12 34.67
C CYS A 43 2.80 30.28 33.78
N GLU A 44 3.77 29.58 34.37
CA GLU A 44 4.80 28.83 33.61
C GLU A 44 4.24 27.66 32.78
N VAL A 45 3.01 27.22 33.06
CA VAL A 45 2.38 26.05 32.43
C VAL A 45 2.09 26.29 30.94
N THR A 46 1.80 27.53 30.52
CA THR A 46 1.51 27.86 29.12
C THR A 46 2.76 27.94 28.24
N ARG A 47 3.96 28.05 28.84
CA ARG A 47 5.24 28.12 28.11
C ARG A 47 5.89 26.75 27.92
N ARG A 48 5.41 25.71 28.60
CA ARG A 48 5.91 24.35 28.41
C ARG A 48 5.36 23.82 27.09
N LYS A 49 6.25 23.24 26.27
CA LYS A 49 5.80 22.47 25.11
C LYS A 49 4.81 21.41 25.60
N PRO A 50 3.66 21.23 24.93
CA PRO A 50 2.73 20.18 25.30
C PRO A 50 3.44 18.84 25.34
N PHE A 51 3.06 18.00 26.30
CA PHE A 51 3.59 16.65 26.40
C PHE A 51 3.33 15.90 25.08
N GLN A 52 4.40 15.54 24.38
CA GLN A 52 4.35 14.65 23.24
C GLN A 52 4.83 13.28 23.71
N PRO A 53 3.94 12.28 23.84
CA PRO A 53 4.38 10.92 24.14
C PRO A 53 5.23 10.41 22.96
N VAL A 54 6.55 10.36 23.16
CA VAL A 54 7.49 9.75 22.21
C VAL A 54 7.45 8.24 22.44
N LEU A 55 6.36 7.59 22.02
CA LEU A 55 6.37 6.15 21.86
C LEU A 55 7.13 5.86 20.57
N PHE A 56 8.34 5.33 20.68
CA PHE A 56 9.03 4.72 19.55
C PHE A 56 8.16 3.55 19.07
N HIS A 57 7.39 3.77 18.01
CA HIS A 57 6.57 2.72 17.42
C HIS A 57 7.51 1.79 16.67
N ASN A 58 7.83 0.65 17.29
CA ASN A 58 8.35 -0.48 16.55
C ASN A 58 7.18 -1.02 15.70
N PHE A 59 7.14 -0.65 14.43
CA PHE A 59 6.17 -1.22 13.50
C PHE A 59 6.48 -2.71 13.37
N THR A 60 5.65 -3.56 13.97
CA THR A 60 5.73 -5.00 13.77
C THR A 60 5.33 -5.30 12.34
N THR A 61 6.27 -5.76 11.52
CA THR A 61 5.94 -6.30 10.19
C THR A 61 5.16 -7.60 10.37
N PRO A 62 3.95 -7.72 9.81
CA PRO A 62 3.19 -8.96 9.91
C PRO A 62 3.89 -10.08 9.15
N ASP A 63 3.85 -11.28 9.69
CA ASP A 63 4.39 -12.47 9.03
C ASP A 63 3.63 -12.76 7.73
N HIS A 64 4.36 -13.25 6.72
CA HIS A 64 3.75 -13.72 5.48
C HIS A 64 2.98 -15.02 5.73
N VAL A 65 1.68 -14.91 5.93
CA VAL A 65 0.79 -16.07 6.05
C VAL A 65 0.53 -16.63 4.66
N VAL A 66 1.11 -17.79 4.35
CA VAL A 66 0.73 -18.56 3.16
C VAL A 66 -0.60 -19.24 3.46
N LEU A 67 -1.68 -18.72 2.86
CA LEU A 67 -3.00 -19.33 2.98
C LEU A 67 -3.00 -20.68 2.25
N HIS A 68 -3.55 -21.73 2.86
CA HIS A 68 -3.65 -23.04 2.21
C HIS A 68 -4.38 -23.02 0.86
N SER A 69 -5.21 -22.01 0.60
CA SER A 69 -5.86 -21.79 -0.68
C SER A 69 -4.90 -21.45 -1.81
N THR A 70 -3.82 -20.69 -1.54
CA THR A 70 -2.84 -20.32 -2.57
C THR A 70 -1.97 -21.52 -2.95
N ALA A 71 -1.52 -22.30 -1.96
CA ALA A 71 -0.79 -23.54 -2.19
C ALA A 71 -1.60 -24.53 -3.03
N ARG A 72 -2.89 -24.75 -2.69
CA ARG A 72 -3.77 -25.64 -3.44
C ARG A 72 -4.02 -25.17 -4.88
N ALA A 73 -4.09 -23.85 -5.10
CA ALA A 73 -4.26 -23.28 -6.44
C ALA A 73 -3.03 -23.54 -7.32
N GLU A 74 -1.82 -23.42 -6.76
CA GLU A 74 -0.57 -23.75 -7.47
C GLU A 74 -0.45 -25.24 -7.80
N GLU A 75 -0.77 -26.11 -6.84
CA GLU A 75 -0.83 -27.56 -7.07
C GLU A 75 -1.81 -27.92 -8.18
N ARG A 76 -2.97 -27.26 -8.20
CA ARG A 76 -3.97 -27.48 -9.24
C ARG A 76 -3.47 -27.05 -10.62
N ARG A 77 -2.82 -25.89 -10.73
CA ARG A 77 -2.22 -25.45 -12.01
C ARG A 77 -1.22 -26.46 -12.55
N LYS A 78 -0.30 -26.94 -11.71
CA LYS A 78 0.69 -27.95 -12.11
C LYS A 78 0.03 -29.26 -12.55
N PHE A 79 -1.06 -29.66 -11.88
CA PHE A 79 -1.81 -30.85 -12.26
C PHE A 79 -2.49 -30.69 -13.63
N ASP A 80 -3.16 -29.56 -13.86
CA ASP A 80 -3.85 -29.30 -15.12
C ASP A 80 -2.84 -29.20 -16.29
N GLU A 81 -1.67 -28.60 -16.08
CA GLU A 81 -0.56 -28.57 -17.06
C GLU A 81 -0.08 -29.98 -17.45
N LEU A 82 0.17 -30.85 -16.47
CA LEU A 82 0.57 -32.24 -16.71
C LEU A 82 -0.51 -33.05 -17.45
N LEU A 83 -1.79 -32.77 -17.15
CA LEU A 83 -2.91 -33.41 -17.83
C LEU A 83 -2.94 -33.01 -19.31
N ASP A 84 -2.74 -31.74 -19.61
CA ASP A 84 -2.69 -31.21 -20.97
C ASP A 84 -1.52 -31.78 -21.77
N GLU A 85 -0.34 -31.87 -21.17
CA GLU A 85 0.83 -32.49 -21.80
C GLU A 85 0.56 -33.96 -22.16
N LYS A 86 0.04 -34.75 -21.21
CA LYS A 86 -0.34 -36.16 -21.46
C LYS A 86 -1.38 -36.29 -22.57
N ASN A 87 -2.36 -35.39 -22.63
CA ASN A 87 -3.38 -35.40 -23.67
C ASN A 87 -2.78 -35.07 -25.05
N ARG A 88 -1.87 -34.09 -25.12
CA ARG A 88 -1.14 -33.76 -26.37
C ARG A 88 -0.31 -34.93 -26.85
N GLU A 89 0.36 -35.65 -25.96
CA GLU A 89 1.13 -36.85 -26.33
C GLU A 89 0.24 -37.97 -26.85
N LYS A 90 -0.89 -38.24 -26.19
CA LYS A 90 -1.88 -39.22 -26.67
C LYS A 90 -2.38 -38.90 -28.07
N ILE A 91 -2.71 -37.64 -28.34
CA ILE A 91 -3.16 -37.20 -29.66
C ILE A 91 -2.05 -37.43 -30.70
N LYS A 92 -0.80 -37.09 -30.40
CA LYS A 92 0.34 -37.30 -31.31
C LYS A 92 0.57 -38.79 -31.61
N VAL A 93 0.45 -39.66 -30.61
CA VAL A 93 0.60 -41.11 -30.80
C VAL A 93 -0.54 -41.65 -31.64
N ALA A 94 -1.78 -41.27 -31.36
CA ALA A 94 -2.95 -41.68 -32.14
C ALA A 94 -2.84 -41.25 -33.61
N GLU A 95 -2.38 -40.02 -33.86
CA GLU A 95 -2.17 -39.52 -35.22
C GLU A 95 -1.08 -40.30 -35.97
N LYS A 96 0.05 -40.58 -35.31
CA LYS A 96 1.12 -41.41 -35.88
C LYS A 96 0.64 -42.82 -36.22
N GLU A 97 -0.14 -43.44 -35.33
CA GLU A 97 -0.72 -44.75 -35.63
C GLU A 97 -1.70 -44.70 -36.80
N ARG A 98 -2.52 -43.65 -36.90
CA ARG A 98 -3.45 -43.48 -38.02
C ARG A 98 -2.70 -43.39 -39.35
N ILE A 99 -1.69 -42.53 -39.42
CA ILE A 99 -0.84 -42.39 -40.62
C ILE A 99 -0.18 -43.74 -40.98
N ARG A 100 0.37 -44.45 -39.99
CA ARG A 100 0.99 -45.76 -40.21
C ARG A 100 0.00 -46.79 -40.77
N ARG A 101 -1.24 -46.78 -40.30
CA ARG A 101 -2.30 -47.67 -40.82
C ARG A 101 -2.68 -47.32 -42.25
N GLU A 102 -2.85 -46.03 -42.55
CA GLU A 102 -3.14 -45.56 -43.92
C GLU A 102 -2.02 -45.91 -44.91
N GLU A 103 -0.75 -45.80 -44.49
CA GLU A 103 0.40 -46.20 -45.30
C GLU A 103 0.41 -47.72 -45.56
N ALA A 104 0.19 -48.53 -44.52
CA ALA A 104 0.12 -49.98 -44.65
C ALA A 104 -1.04 -50.42 -45.57
N GLU A 105 -2.19 -49.77 -45.48
CA GLU A 105 -3.33 -50.03 -46.38
C GLU A 105 -3.01 -49.66 -47.84
N LYS A 106 -2.34 -48.52 -48.08
CA LYS A 106 -1.88 -48.12 -49.42
C LYS A 106 -0.89 -49.11 -50.00
N GLU A 107 0.07 -49.59 -49.20
CA GLU A 107 1.03 -50.61 -49.63
C GLU A 107 0.37 -51.96 -49.92
N ALA A 108 -0.54 -52.40 -49.06
CA ALA A 108 -1.33 -53.60 -49.29
C ALA A 108 -2.15 -53.51 -50.59
N LEU A 109 -2.76 -52.36 -50.86
CA LEU A 109 -3.51 -52.15 -52.10
C LEU A 109 -2.58 -52.14 -53.32
N LYS A 110 -1.38 -51.56 -53.22
CA LYS A 110 -0.37 -51.57 -54.29
C LYS A 110 0.08 -52.99 -54.60
N THR A 111 0.41 -53.78 -53.60
CA THR A 111 0.82 -55.19 -53.79
C THR A 111 -0.32 -56.03 -54.34
N TYR A 112 -1.57 -55.80 -53.91
CA TYR A 112 -2.75 -56.46 -54.45
C TYR A 112 -2.94 -56.15 -55.95
N ARG A 113 -2.85 -54.86 -56.34
CA ARG A 113 -2.90 -54.45 -57.76
C ARG A 113 -1.81 -55.12 -58.59
N GLN A 114 -0.57 -55.14 -58.10
CA GLN A 114 0.54 -55.82 -58.79
C GLN A 114 0.29 -57.32 -58.99
N ARG A 115 -0.35 -57.99 -58.02
CA ARG A 115 -0.70 -59.42 -58.14
C ARG A 115 -1.79 -59.69 -59.18
N LEU A 116 -2.69 -58.72 -59.41
CA LEU A 116 -3.73 -58.82 -60.44
C LEU A 116 -3.21 -58.52 -61.85
N GLU A 117 -2.06 -57.85 -61.98
CA GLU A 117 -1.44 -57.59 -63.28
C GLU A 117 -0.96 -58.89 -63.94
N PHE A 118 -1.76 -59.44 -64.84
CA PHE A 118 -1.39 -60.57 -65.67
C PHE A 118 -0.45 -60.11 -66.79
N LYS A 119 0.86 -60.37 -66.65
CA LYS A 119 1.82 -60.15 -67.73
C LYS A 119 1.79 -61.35 -68.68
N ALA A 120 1.15 -61.16 -69.83
CA ALA A 120 1.12 -62.18 -70.87
C ALA A 120 2.54 -62.57 -71.29
N ARG A 121 2.82 -63.87 -71.38
CA ARG A 121 4.05 -64.35 -72.02
C ARG A 121 4.01 -63.93 -73.48
N PRO A 122 5.12 -63.40 -74.03
CA PRO A 122 5.18 -63.09 -75.46
C PRO A 122 4.86 -64.37 -76.24
N LEU A 123 3.99 -64.24 -77.25
CA LEU A 123 3.61 -65.38 -78.09
C LEU A 123 4.87 -65.97 -78.72
N PRO A 124 5.15 -67.27 -78.52
CA PRO A 124 6.30 -67.89 -79.17
C PRO A 124 6.06 -67.94 -80.68
N GLY A 125 6.86 -67.19 -81.46
CA GLY A 125 7.09 -67.48 -82.89
C GLY A 125 6.57 -66.49 -83.94
N THR A 126 5.93 -65.36 -83.60
CA THR A 126 5.38 -64.46 -84.65
C THR A 126 6.34 -63.38 -85.16
N PHE A 127 7.48 -63.14 -84.50
CA PHE A 127 8.42 -62.05 -84.86
C PHE A 127 9.76 -62.52 -85.47
N ALA A 128 9.95 -63.80 -85.73
CA ALA A 128 11.23 -64.36 -86.17
C ALA A 128 11.41 -64.52 -87.70
N LYS A 129 10.48 -64.04 -88.53
CA LYS A 129 10.56 -64.17 -90.00
C LYS A 129 10.32 -62.83 -90.73
N GLN A 130 11.17 -61.84 -90.48
CA GLN A 130 11.27 -60.65 -91.35
C GLN A 130 12.74 -60.22 -91.49
N LYS A 131 13.63 -61.17 -91.82
CA LYS A 131 14.93 -60.88 -92.44
C LYS A 131 15.18 -62.01 -93.45
N ASN A 132 15.38 -61.62 -94.71
CA ASN A 132 15.69 -62.45 -95.90
C ASN A 132 14.48 -62.83 -96.77
N ASN A 133 14.04 -61.89 -97.61
CA ASN A 133 14.03 -61.99 -99.09
C ASN A 133 13.49 -60.69 -99.69
#